data_AF-A0A7J6TQI8-F1
#
_entry.id   AF-A0A7J6TQI8-F1
#
_cell.length_a   1.000
_cell.length_b   1.000
_cell.length_c   1.000
_cell.angle_alpha   90.00
_cell.angle_beta   90.00
_cell.angle_gamma   90.00
#
_symmetry.space_group_name_H-M   'P 1'
#
loop_
_entity.id
_entity.type
_entity.pdbx_description
1 polymer ?
#
loop_
_entity_poly.entity_id
_entity_poly.type
_entity_poly.pdbx_seq_one_letter_code
_entity_poly.pdbx_strand_id
1 'polypeptide(L)'
;CTPDGPGKEYSHLPMADFGFIFDDIYRNLEALAGDPNGLGVVKKCISHAPWYGDGSYVEKYKSKMLNKLQYFVENPYANYAVQHALEIWGPEVCSDIITKISESIISMAIHKFASNVVETALKVSPDDMRVMLIHRLIDYGNTSCQNAAMITLMNSAYGVFVMSTALRLAPTTELCEQIYGALVRNYQRLPDSRNKQKWDK
;
A
#
# COMPACT_ATOMS: atom_id res chain seq x y z
N CYS A 1 3.98 -25.57 -12.24
CA CYS A 1 2.75 -25.77 -13.03
C CYS A 1 1.56 -25.42 -12.15
N THR A 2 1.22 -24.14 -12.09
CA THR A 2 0.12 -23.60 -11.27
C THR A 2 -1.09 -23.38 -12.18
N PRO A 3 -2.34 -23.44 -11.67
CA PRO A 3 -3.06 -22.18 -11.61
C PRO A 3 -4.18 -22.12 -10.57
N ASP A 4 -3.99 -22.70 -9.38
CA ASP A 4 -5.06 -22.69 -8.37
C ASP A 4 -4.81 -21.55 -7.39
N GLY A 5 -5.05 -20.33 -7.89
CA GLY A 5 -5.14 -19.14 -7.06
C GLY A 5 -6.26 -19.27 -6.03
N PRO A 6 -6.22 -18.48 -4.93
CA PRO A 6 -7.25 -18.51 -3.90
C PRO A 6 -8.59 -18.08 -4.51
N GLY A 7 -9.52 -19.02 -4.70
CA GLY A 7 -10.83 -18.75 -5.33
C GLY A 7 -11.62 -19.97 -5.84
N LYS A 8 -11.06 -21.18 -5.82
CA LYS A 8 -11.73 -22.38 -6.36
C LYS A 8 -12.87 -22.96 -5.51
N GLU A 9 -13.07 -22.50 -4.28
CA GLU A 9 -14.12 -23.05 -3.41
C GLU A 9 -15.54 -22.62 -3.81
N TYR A 10 -15.70 -21.72 -4.79
CA TYR A 10 -17.00 -21.25 -5.29
C TYR A 10 -17.23 -21.57 -6.78
N SER A 11 -16.38 -22.40 -7.40
CA SER A 11 -16.40 -22.67 -8.85
C SER A 11 -17.64 -23.44 -9.36
N HIS A 12 -18.52 -23.86 -8.45
CA HIS A 12 -19.67 -24.73 -8.72
C HIS A 12 -21.01 -24.01 -8.53
N LEU A 13 -21.03 -22.75 -8.08
CA LEU A 13 -22.23 -21.93 -8.09
C LEU A 13 -22.32 -21.16 -9.42
N PRO A 14 -23.47 -21.11 -10.11
CA PRO A 14 -23.63 -20.29 -11.30
C PRO A 14 -23.38 -18.81 -10.93
N MET A 15 -22.19 -18.30 -11.21
CA MET A 15 -21.80 -16.92 -10.88
C MET A 15 -22.68 -15.86 -11.56
N ALA A 16 -23.43 -16.26 -12.59
CA ALA A 16 -24.44 -15.44 -13.25
C ALA A 16 -25.57 -14.99 -12.31
N ASP A 17 -25.87 -15.73 -11.24
CA ASP A 17 -26.98 -15.42 -10.34
C ASP A 17 -26.63 -14.42 -9.23
N PHE A 18 -25.35 -14.08 -9.05
CA PHE A 18 -24.88 -13.23 -7.95
C PHE A 18 -24.25 -11.89 -8.38
N GLY A 19 -24.24 -11.58 -9.68
CA GLY A 19 -23.68 -10.31 -10.19
C GLY A 19 -24.27 -9.06 -9.51
N PHE A 20 -25.56 -9.10 -9.17
CA PHE A 20 -26.24 -8.01 -8.46
C PHE A 20 -25.57 -7.67 -7.11
N ILE A 21 -25.03 -8.67 -6.39
CA ILE A 21 -24.32 -8.46 -5.13
C ILE A 21 -23.06 -7.64 -5.40
N PHE A 22 -22.26 -8.05 -6.38
CA PHE A 22 -21.03 -7.34 -6.71
C PHE A 22 -21.30 -5.91 -7.19
N ASP A 23 -22.41 -5.70 -7.92
CA ASP A 23 -22.86 -4.37 -8.34
C ASP A 23 -23.32 -3.50 -7.16
N ASP A 24 -24.06 -4.05 -6.20
CA ASP A 24 -24.48 -3.34 -4.98
C ASP A 24 -23.29 -2.95 -4.11
N ILE A 25 -22.33 -3.87 -3.94
CA ILE A 25 -21.08 -3.60 -3.23
C ILE A 25 -20.27 -2.56 -4.00
N TYR A 26 -20.21 -2.62 -5.33
CA TYR A 26 -19.54 -1.62 -6.16
C TYR A 26 -20.13 -0.23 -5.92
N ARG A 27 -21.46 -0.09 -5.96
CA ARG A 27 -22.16 1.18 -5.72
C ARG A 27 -21.79 1.77 -4.36
N ASN A 28 -21.71 0.93 -3.33
CA ASN A 28 -21.51 1.34 -1.93
C ASN A 28 -20.08 1.13 -1.40
N LEU A 29 -19.09 0.88 -2.26
CA LEU A 29 -17.76 0.41 -1.88
C LEU A 29 -17.08 1.27 -0.81
N GLU A 30 -17.12 2.60 -0.95
CA GLU A 30 -16.51 3.54 0.01
C GLU A 30 -17.17 3.42 1.38
N ALA A 31 -18.51 3.48 1.44
CA ALA A 31 -19.26 3.40 2.69
C ALA A 31 -19.04 2.05 3.40
N LEU A 32 -19.04 0.95 2.65
CA LEU A 32 -18.83 -0.38 3.20
C LEU A 32 -17.40 -0.60 3.67
N ALA A 33 -16.40 -0.15 2.91
CA ALA A 33 -14.99 -0.29 3.30
C ALA A 33 -14.67 0.56 4.55
N GLY A 34 -15.34 1.70 4.71
CA GLY A 34 -15.22 2.58 5.86
C GLY A 34 -16.01 2.13 7.10
N ASP A 35 -16.78 1.03 7.01
CA ASP A 35 -17.57 0.49 8.11
C ASP A 35 -16.95 -0.81 8.67
N PRO A 36 -16.82 -0.98 10.00
CA PRO A 36 -16.25 -2.19 10.60
C PRO A 36 -16.96 -3.48 10.19
N ASN A 37 -18.27 -3.44 9.98
CA ASN A 37 -19.06 -4.62 9.59
C ASN A 37 -19.05 -4.80 8.06
N GLY A 38 -19.02 -3.70 7.31
CA GLY A 38 -18.95 -3.68 5.85
C GLY A 38 -17.61 -4.15 5.29
N LEU A 39 -16.50 -3.84 5.96
CA LEU A 39 -15.14 -4.16 5.49
C LEU A 39 -14.95 -5.66 5.24
N GLY A 40 -15.52 -6.53 6.09
CA GLY A 40 -15.44 -7.98 5.92
C GLY A 40 -16.09 -8.45 4.60
N VAL A 41 -17.18 -7.80 4.19
CA VAL A 41 -17.86 -8.08 2.91
C VAL A 41 -17.01 -7.59 1.75
N VAL A 42 -16.46 -6.38 1.84
CA VAL A 42 -15.56 -5.82 0.81
C VAL A 42 -14.35 -6.72 0.58
N LYS A 43 -13.70 -7.21 1.64
CA LYS A 43 -12.56 -8.14 1.54
C LYS A 43 -12.94 -9.46 0.85
N LYS A 44 -14.14 -10.00 1.14
CA LYS A 44 -14.64 -11.21 0.46
C LYS A 44 -14.87 -10.94 -1.02
N CYS A 45 -15.43 -9.80 -1.38
CA CYS A 45 -15.60 -9.39 -2.78
C CYS A 45 -14.26 -9.23 -3.49
N ILE A 46 -13.26 -8.60 -2.86
CA ILE A 46 -11.89 -8.51 -3.39
C ILE A 46 -11.32 -9.90 -3.66
N SER A 47 -11.51 -10.85 -2.75
CA SER A 47 -10.97 -12.22 -2.91
C SER A 47 -11.64 -13.07 -3.97
N HIS A 48 -12.93 -12.85 -4.25
CA HIS A 48 -13.72 -13.77 -5.08
C HIS A 48 -14.39 -13.10 -6.28
N ALA A 49 -14.08 -11.82 -6.53
CA ALA A 49 -14.59 -11.11 -7.69
C ALA A 49 -14.21 -11.86 -8.99
N PRO A 50 -15.14 -12.04 -9.93
CA PRO A 50 -14.83 -12.59 -11.25
C PRO A 50 -13.74 -11.80 -11.97
N TRP A 51 -12.81 -12.53 -12.58
CA TRP A 51 -11.64 -12.02 -13.30
C TRP A 51 -11.76 -12.04 -14.82
N TYR A 52 -12.80 -12.68 -15.37
CA TYR A 52 -12.94 -12.93 -16.82
C TYR A 52 -13.96 -12.00 -17.50
N GLY A 53 -13.63 -11.59 -18.73
CA GLY A 53 -14.46 -10.73 -19.59
C GLY A 53 -14.10 -9.24 -19.51
N ASP A 54 -14.54 -8.47 -20.51
CA ASP A 54 -14.46 -7.01 -20.50
C ASP A 54 -15.27 -6.44 -19.32
N GLY A 55 -14.66 -5.58 -18.50
CA GLY A 55 -15.34 -4.97 -17.35
C GLY A 55 -15.46 -5.88 -16.11
N SER A 56 -14.44 -6.71 -15.86
CA SER A 56 -14.35 -7.56 -14.66
C SER A 56 -14.61 -6.77 -13.36
N TYR A 57 -15.17 -7.43 -12.34
CA TYR A 57 -15.44 -6.78 -11.07
C TYR A 57 -14.15 -6.34 -10.35
N VAL A 58 -13.05 -7.06 -10.57
CA VAL A 58 -11.71 -6.66 -10.12
C VAL A 58 -11.34 -5.29 -10.69
N GLU A 59 -11.48 -5.10 -12.01
CA GLU A 59 -11.19 -3.81 -12.65
C GLU A 59 -12.13 -2.70 -12.17
N LYS A 60 -13.43 -2.99 -11.99
CA LYS A 60 -14.39 -2.03 -11.43
C LYS A 60 -14.00 -1.59 -10.02
N TYR A 61 -13.70 -2.54 -9.13
CA TYR A 61 -13.31 -2.24 -7.76
C TYR A 61 -11.97 -1.52 -7.70
N LYS A 62 -10.96 -2.00 -8.44
CA LYS A 62 -9.65 -1.35 -8.56
C LYS A 62 -9.81 0.09 -9.02
N SER A 63 -10.56 0.33 -10.10
CA SER A 63 -10.80 1.69 -10.63
C SER A 63 -11.46 2.59 -9.59
N LYS A 64 -12.49 2.11 -8.88
CA LYS A 64 -13.15 2.89 -7.83
C LYS A 64 -12.23 3.16 -6.64
N MET A 65 -11.44 2.19 -6.21
CA MET A 65 -10.43 2.37 -5.16
C MET A 65 -9.37 3.38 -5.58
N LEU A 66 -8.86 3.30 -6.81
CA LEU A 66 -7.88 4.23 -7.37
C LEU A 66 -8.41 5.67 -7.42
N ASN A 67 -9.64 5.86 -7.92
CA ASN A 67 -10.29 7.16 -8.01
C ASN A 67 -10.51 7.84 -6.65
N LYS A 68 -10.55 7.04 -5.57
CA LYS A 68 -10.83 7.48 -4.20
C LYS A 68 -9.71 7.11 -3.25
N LEU A 69 -8.51 6.88 -3.76
CA LEU A 69 -7.43 6.25 -3.01
C LEU A 69 -7.14 6.97 -1.69
N GLN A 70 -7.14 8.29 -1.68
CA GLN A 70 -6.92 9.08 -0.47
C GLN A 70 -7.90 8.73 0.66
N TYR A 71 -9.20 8.63 0.35
CA TYR A 71 -10.20 8.20 1.33
C TYR A 71 -9.87 6.81 1.87
N PHE A 72 -9.58 5.87 0.97
CA PHE A 72 -9.33 4.49 1.37
C PHE A 72 -8.11 4.37 2.28
N VAL A 73 -6.97 4.96 1.90
CA VAL A 73 -5.71 4.79 2.64
C VAL A 73 -5.68 5.57 3.96
N GLU A 74 -6.44 6.65 4.08
CA GLU A 74 -6.49 7.47 5.30
C GLU A 74 -7.64 7.08 6.25
N ASN A 75 -8.62 6.31 5.80
CA ASN A 75 -9.71 5.85 6.67
C ASN A 75 -9.26 4.72 7.62
N PRO A 76 -9.68 4.72 8.90
CA PRO A 76 -9.30 3.71 9.90
C PRO A 76 -9.65 2.25 9.55
N TYR A 77 -10.64 2.04 8.68
CA TYR A 77 -11.09 0.72 8.23
C TYR A 77 -10.80 0.46 6.76
N ALA A 78 -11.07 1.43 5.87
CA ALA A 78 -10.95 1.21 4.43
C ALA A 78 -9.49 0.97 3.99
N ASN A 79 -8.50 1.37 4.79
CA ASN A 79 -7.08 1.11 4.49
C ASN A 79 -6.78 -0.40 4.43
N TYR A 80 -7.51 -1.22 5.18
CA TYR A 80 -7.39 -2.67 5.13
C TYR A 80 -7.95 -3.28 3.84
N ALA A 81 -8.89 -2.60 3.18
CA ALA A 81 -9.37 -3.03 1.87
C ALA A 81 -8.26 -2.86 0.81
N VAL A 82 -7.51 -1.75 0.86
CA VAL A 82 -6.36 -1.52 -0.05
C VAL A 82 -5.25 -2.52 0.20
N GLN A 83 -4.88 -2.76 1.47
CA GLN A 83 -3.88 -3.77 1.81
C GLN A 83 -4.29 -5.16 1.29
N HIS A 84 -5.53 -5.55 1.52
CA HIS A 84 -6.06 -6.84 1.07
C HIS A 84 -6.10 -6.94 -0.47
N ALA A 85 -6.45 -5.87 -1.17
CA ALA A 85 -6.37 -5.81 -2.63
C ALA A 85 -4.93 -6.01 -3.12
N LEU A 86 -3.96 -5.31 -2.53
CA LEU A 86 -2.54 -5.44 -2.87
C LEU A 86 -2.02 -6.87 -2.65
N GLU A 87 -2.43 -7.53 -1.57
CA GLU A 87 -2.03 -8.90 -1.24
C GLU A 87 -2.69 -9.96 -2.14
N ILE A 88 -3.98 -9.79 -2.49
CA ILE A 88 -4.74 -10.80 -3.22
C ILE A 88 -4.62 -10.64 -4.74
N TRP A 89 -4.74 -9.41 -5.25
CA TRP A 89 -4.65 -9.16 -6.69
C TRP A 89 -3.20 -9.06 -7.17
N GLY A 90 -2.28 -8.76 -6.25
CA GLY A 90 -0.87 -8.67 -6.55
C GLY A 90 -0.47 -7.40 -7.31
N PRO A 91 0.85 -7.21 -7.50
CA PRO A 91 1.42 -5.98 -8.05
C PRO A 91 1.14 -5.78 -9.54
N GLU A 92 0.95 -6.85 -10.31
CA GLU A 92 0.63 -6.75 -11.75
C GLU A 92 -0.71 -6.05 -11.95
N VAL A 93 -1.72 -6.45 -11.18
CA VAL A 93 -3.08 -5.93 -11.26
C VAL A 93 -3.19 -4.57 -10.56
N CYS A 94 -2.49 -4.41 -9.43
CA CYS A 94 -2.52 -3.18 -8.63
C CYS A 94 -1.45 -2.15 -9.02
N SER A 95 -0.80 -2.30 -10.17
CA SER A 95 0.32 -1.45 -10.62
C SER A 95 -0.04 0.05 -10.61
N ASP A 96 -1.24 0.42 -11.06
CA ASP A 96 -1.72 1.80 -11.04
C ASP A 96 -1.91 2.34 -9.60
N ILE A 97 -2.39 1.50 -8.68
CA ILE A 97 -2.54 1.87 -7.27
C ILE A 97 -1.15 2.09 -6.65
N ILE A 98 -0.20 1.18 -6.88
CA ILE A 98 1.16 1.31 -6.34
C ILE A 98 1.85 2.55 -6.93
N THR A 99 1.66 2.82 -8.22
CA THR A 99 2.15 4.03 -8.86
C THR A 99 1.56 5.27 -8.18
N LYS A 100 0.25 5.31 -7.93
CA LYS A 100 -0.40 6.42 -7.24
C LYS A 100 0.08 6.59 -5.79
N ILE A 101 0.33 5.49 -5.08
CA ILE A 101 0.95 5.52 -3.75
C ILE A 101 2.34 6.18 -3.82
N SER A 102 3.13 5.85 -4.85
CA SER A 102 4.50 6.39 -5.01
C SER A 102 4.52 7.92 -5.15
N GLU A 103 3.48 8.51 -5.74
CA GLU A 103 3.35 9.96 -5.93
C GLU A 103 3.15 10.72 -4.61
N SER A 104 2.58 10.07 -3.59
CA SER A 104 2.26 10.66 -2.27
C SER A 104 2.91 9.89 -1.12
N ILE A 105 3.99 9.16 -1.39
CA ILE A 105 4.50 8.16 -0.45
C ILE A 105 4.97 8.77 0.88
N ILE A 106 5.53 9.98 0.87
CA ILE A 106 6.01 10.66 2.07
C ILE A 106 4.86 11.02 3.01
N SER A 107 3.80 11.65 2.48
CA SER A 107 2.63 12.03 3.28
C SER A 107 1.89 10.79 3.81
N MET A 108 1.79 9.75 2.98
CA MET A 108 1.19 8.48 3.40
C MET A 108 2.03 7.77 4.48
N ALA A 109 3.35 7.76 4.34
CA ALA A 109 4.24 7.08 5.28
C ALA A 109 4.22 7.69 6.70
N ILE A 110 3.89 8.97 6.84
CA ILE A 110 3.75 9.62 8.15
C ILE A 110 2.32 9.60 8.70
N HIS A 111 1.36 9.09 7.94
CA HIS A 111 -0.04 9.03 8.35
C HIS A 111 -0.34 7.74 9.12
N LYS A 112 -1.20 7.82 10.15
CA LYS A 112 -1.50 6.71 11.07
C LYS A 112 -1.97 5.43 10.37
N PHE A 113 -2.81 5.58 9.35
CA PHE A 113 -3.43 4.45 8.66
C PHE A 113 -2.77 4.16 7.31
N ALA A 114 -2.35 5.20 6.59
CA ALA A 114 -1.81 5.06 5.25
C ALA A 114 -0.39 4.49 5.26
N SER A 115 0.35 4.65 6.36
CA SER A 115 1.68 4.04 6.54
C SER A 115 1.63 2.52 6.40
N ASN A 116 0.60 1.85 6.93
CA ASN A 116 0.40 0.40 6.76
C ASN A 116 0.19 0.00 5.30
N VAL A 117 -0.48 0.86 4.52
CA VAL A 117 -0.67 0.65 3.08
C VAL A 117 0.68 0.78 2.34
N VAL A 118 1.51 1.76 2.71
CA VAL A 118 2.87 1.90 2.15
C VAL A 118 3.73 0.68 2.50
N GLU A 119 3.69 0.20 3.75
CA GLU A 119 4.42 -1.01 4.15
C GLU A 119 3.95 -2.25 3.38
N THR A 120 2.64 -2.37 3.13
CA THR A 120 2.09 -3.47 2.34
C THR A 120 2.52 -3.38 0.89
N ALA A 121 2.47 -2.20 0.28
CA ALA A 121 2.97 -1.97 -1.07
C ALA A 121 4.46 -2.37 -1.20
N LEU A 122 5.31 -2.00 -0.22
CA LEU A 122 6.72 -2.42 -0.19
C LEU A 122 6.88 -3.95 -0.12
N LYS A 123 6.05 -4.63 0.68
CA LYS A 123 6.08 -6.09 0.88
C LYS A 123 5.67 -6.88 -0.37
N VAL A 124 4.61 -6.44 -1.06
CA VAL A 124 4.04 -7.20 -2.19
C VAL A 124 4.66 -6.84 -3.54
N SER A 125 5.31 -5.67 -3.64
CA SER A 125 5.90 -5.22 -4.90
C SER A 125 7.09 -6.10 -5.31
N PRO A 126 7.26 -6.37 -6.62
CA PRO A 126 8.49 -6.95 -7.15
C PRO A 126 9.67 -5.99 -6.95
N ASP A 127 10.89 -6.49 -7.14
CA ASP A 127 12.11 -5.75 -6.79
C ASP A 127 12.24 -4.41 -7.54
N ASP A 128 11.88 -4.33 -8.81
CA ASP A 128 11.89 -3.10 -9.62
C ASP A 128 10.94 -2.03 -9.07
N MET A 129 9.69 -2.40 -8.77
CA MET A 129 8.71 -1.49 -8.17
C MET A 129 9.08 -1.14 -6.72
N ARG A 130 9.65 -2.08 -5.97
CA ARG A 130 10.10 -1.83 -4.60
C ARG A 130 11.28 -0.86 -4.57
N VAL A 131 12.24 -1.03 -5.48
CA VAL A 131 13.34 -0.07 -5.71
C VAL A 131 12.79 1.31 -6.00
N MET A 132 11.80 1.44 -6.90
CA MET A 132 11.14 2.72 -7.17
C MET A 132 10.51 3.34 -5.90
N LEU A 133 9.73 2.57 -5.13
CA LEU A 133 9.11 3.06 -3.88
C LEU A 133 10.16 3.52 -2.86
N ILE A 134 11.24 2.75 -2.70
CA ILE A 134 12.34 3.09 -1.79
C ILE A 134 13.04 4.36 -2.26
N HIS A 135 13.35 4.49 -3.55
CA HIS A 135 13.92 5.72 -4.10
C HIS A 135 13.02 6.92 -3.83
N ARG A 136 11.69 6.81 -3.93
CA ARG A 136 10.78 7.90 -3.56
C ARG A 136 10.83 8.27 -2.08
N LEU A 137 11.13 7.31 -1.18
CA LEU A 137 11.31 7.56 0.25
C LEU A 137 12.65 8.24 0.57
N ILE A 138 13.74 7.87 -0.12
CA ILE A 138 15.08 8.39 0.15
C ILE A 138 15.46 9.61 -0.71
N ASP A 139 14.85 9.77 -1.88
CA ASP A 139 15.28 10.67 -2.95
C ASP A 139 14.09 11.38 -3.63
N TYR A 140 13.50 12.35 -2.93
CA TYR A 140 12.68 13.36 -3.59
C TYR A 140 13.61 14.40 -4.23
N GLY A 141 13.95 14.16 -5.50
CA GLY A 141 14.78 14.93 -6.43
C GLY A 141 15.36 16.29 -6.00
N ASN A 142 16.68 16.42 -6.12
CA ASN A 142 17.52 17.62 -6.01
C ASN A 142 17.64 18.28 -4.61
N THR A 143 18.70 17.85 -3.92
CA THR A 143 19.73 18.59 -3.12
C THR A 143 19.34 19.56 -2.00
N SER A 144 18.11 20.08 -1.92
CA SER A 144 17.66 20.96 -0.83
C SER A 144 16.54 20.34 0.02
N CYS A 145 15.64 19.59 -0.62
CA CYS A 145 14.41 19.08 0.01
C CYS A 145 14.51 17.64 0.52
N GLN A 146 15.49 16.85 0.05
CA GLN A 146 15.69 15.44 0.45
C GLN A 146 15.87 15.28 1.96
N ASN A 147 16.67 16.17 2.56
CA ASN A 147 16.92 16.15 3.99
C ASN A 147 15.63 16.38 4.78
N ALA A 148 14.74 17.27 4.32
CA ALA A 148 13.47 17.55 4.99
C ALA A 148 12.51 16.36 4.98
N ALA A 149 12.40 15.66 3.85
CA ALA A 149 11.57 14.45 3.73
C ALA A 149 12.07 13.33 4.65
N MET A 150 13.38 13.06 4.63
CA MET A 150 13.99 12.05 5.49
C MET A 150 13.83 12.41 6.98
N ILE A 151 14.08 13.66 7.38
CA ILE A 151 13.85 14.13 8.76
C ILE A 151 12.39 13.95 9.17
N THR A 152 11.45 14.24 8.27
CA THR A 152 10.01 14.09 8.51
C THR A 152 9.64 12.63 8.73
N LEU A 153 10.17 11.70 7.92
CA LEU A 153 9.96 10.27 8.09
C LEU A 153 10.57 9.76 9.41
N MET A 154 11.83 10.10 9.67
CA MET A 154 12.58 9.65 10.86
C MET A 154 11.99 10.20 12.18
N ASN A 155 11.41 11.41 12.16
CA ASN A 155 10.79 12.02 13.34
C ASN A 155 9.31 11.62 13.50
N SER A 156 8.69 10.99 12.50
CA SER A 156 7.31 10.56 12.55
C SER A 156 7.12 9.32 13.44
N ALA A 157 5.99 9.27 14.17
CA ALA A 157 5.58 8.08 14.92
C ALA A 157 5.31 6.86 14.02
N TYR A 158 5.02 7.09 12.73
CA TYR A 158 4.70 6.05 11.75
C TYR A 158 5.79 5.89 10.69
N GLY A 159 6.40 6.99 10.24
CA GLY A 159 7.42 6.99 9.20
C GLY A 159 8.65 6.14 9.54
N VAL A 160 9.01 6.03 10.83
CA VAL A 160 10.08 5.14 11.30
C VAL A 160 9.80 3.66 10.96
N PHE A 161 8.56 3.20 11.02
CA PHE A 161 8.21 1.82 10.69
C PHE A 161 8.30 1.58 9.17
N VAL A 162 7.84 2.54 8.38
CA VAL A 162 7.97 2.50 6.92
C VAL A 162 9.44 2.45 6.50
N MET A 163 10.30 3.28 7.10
CA MET A 163 11.74 3.27 6.81
C MET A 163 12.42 1.97 7.24
N SER A 164 12.06 1.41 8.39
CA SER A 164 12.56 0.09 8.81
C SER A 164 12.11 -1.02 7.87
N THR A 165 10.88 -0.95 7.36
CA THR A 165 10.37 -1.89 6.36
C THR A 165 11.09 -1.72 5.02
N ALA A 166 11.34 -0.49 4.57
CA ALA A 166 12.13 -0.21 3.38
C ALA A 166 13.56 -0.77 3.48
N LEU A 167 14.24 -0.53 4.62
CA LEU A 167 15.60 -1.05 4.85
C LEU A 167 15.64 -2.58 4.86
N ARG A 168 14.67 -3.23 5.50
CA ARG A 168 14.59 -4.70 5.59
C ARG A 168 14.29 -5.37 4.25
N LEU A 169 13.55 -4.69 3.36
CA LEU A 169 13.09 -5.25 2.09
C LEU A 169 13.90 -4.77 0.88
N ALA A 170 14.90 -3.91 1.09
CA ALA A 170 15.78 -3.43 0.04
C ALA A 170 16.41 -4.61 -0.73
N PRO A 171 16.21 -4.73 -2.06
CA PRO A 171 16.63 -5.92 -2.80
C PRO A 171 18.15 -6.09 -2.94
N THR A 172 18.92 -5.01 -2.79
CA THR A 172 20.36 -5.00 -3.01
C THR A 172 21.09 -4.35 -1.84
N THR A 173 22.34 -4.79 -1.62
CA THR A 173 23.24 -4.16 -0.64
C THR A 173 23.46 -2.68 -0.94
N GLU A 174 23.58 -2.33 -2.22
CA GLU A 174 23.73 -0.94 -2.64
C GLU A 174 22.54 -0.08 -2.19
N LEU A 175 21.31 -0.56 -2.36
CA LEU A 175 20.13 0.18 -1.92
C LEU A 175 20.05 0.27 -0.38
N CYS A 176 20.45 -0.78 0.34
CA CYS A 176 20.59 -0.73 1.80
C CYS A 176 21.57 0.38 2.23
N GLU A 177 22.74 0.46 1.58
CA GLU A 177 23.76 1.47 1.85
C GLU A 177 23.25 2.88 1.51
N GLN A 178 22.46 3.05 0.45
CA GLN A 178 21.83 4.32 0.11
C GLN A 178 20.83 4.77 1.18
N ILE A 179 19.96 3.86 1.65
CA ILE A 179 19.03 4.14 2.76
C ILE A 179 19.81 4.52 4.02
N TYR A 180 20.80 3.71 4.40
CA TYR A 180 21.61 3.94 5.59
C TYR A 180 22.36 5.28 5.52
N GLY A 181 22.96 5.58 4.38
CA GLY A 181 23.62 6.87 4.14
C GLY A 181 22.64 8.04 4.27
N ALA A 182 21.41 7.91 3.77
CA ALA A 182 20.39 8.95 3.90
C ALA A 182 19.95 9.16 5.36
N LEU A 183 19.81 8.09 6.13
CA LEU A 183 19.51 8.13 7.56
C LEU A 183 20.64 8.82 8.35
N VAL A 184 21.89 8.37 8.18
CA VAL A 184 23.07 8.92 8.90
C VAL A 184 23.27 10.40 8.60
N ARG A 185 23.15 10.82 7.33
CA ARG A 185 23.28 12.23 6.93
C ARG A 185 22.25 13.14 7.62
N ASN A 186 21.11 12.60 8.01
CA ASN A 186 20.00 13.36 8.61
C ASN A 186 19.83 13.14 10.11
N TYR A 187 20.46 12.10 10.67
CA TYR A 187 20.37 11.74 12.08
C TYR A 187 20.77 12.90 13.01
N GLN A 188 21.87 13.60 12.72
CA GLN A 188 22.33 14.75 13.51
C GLN A 188 21.34 15.93 13.50
N ARG A 189 20.47 16.00 12.49
CA ARG A 189 19.46 17.06 12.33
C ARG A 189 18.14 16.73 13.00
N LEU A 190 17.99 15.52 13.56
CA LEU A 190 16.77 15.14 14.26
C LEU A 190 16.65 15.88 15.59
N PRO A 191 15.47 16.46 15.88
CA PRO A 191 15.19 16.97 17.22
C PRO A 191 15.29 15.82 18.23
N ASP A 192 15.70 16.12 19.46
CA ASP A 192 15.71 15.14 20.53
C ASP A 192 14.29 14.68 20.82
N SER A 193 13.95 13.50 20.30
CA SER A 193 12.62 12.94 20.32
C SER A 193 12.68 11.45 20.69
N ARG A 194 11.55 10.90 21.14
CA ARG A 194 11.40 9.46 21.40
C ARG A 194 11.76 8.61 20.16
N ASN A 195 11.62 9.16 18.96
CA ASN A 195 11.98 8.46 17.73
C ASN A 195 13.48 8.46 17.48
N LYS A 196 14.23 9.50 17.89
CA LYS A 196 15.70 9.52 17.83
C LYS A 196 16.32 8.35 18.62
N GLN A 197 15.80 8.08 19.81
CA GLN A 197 16.23 6.93 20.64
C GLN A 197 16.00 5.55 20.00
N LYS A 198 15.08 5.43 19.02
CA LYS A 198 14.87 4.18 18.28
C LYS A 198 15.98 3.93 17.26
N TRP A 199 16.67 4.98 16.81
CA TRP A 199 17.78 4.91 15.87
C TRP A 199 19.14 4.71 16.58
N ASP A 200 19.18 4.83 17.91
CA ASP A 200 20.39 4.63 18.73
C ASP A 200 20.65 3.17 19.10
N LYS A 201 19.73 2.26 18.73
CA LYS A 201 19.76 0.83 19.04
C LYS A 201 19.98 0.02 17.76
#